data_AF-S7J6I7-F1
#
_entry.id   AF-S7J6I7-F1
#
_cell.length_a   1.000
_cell.length_b   1.000
_cell.length_c   1.000
_cell.angle_alpha   90.00
_cell.angle_beta   90.00
_cell.angle_gamma   90.00
#
_symmetry.space_group_name_H-M   'P 1'
#
loop_
_entity.id
_entity.type
_entity.pdbx_description
1 polymer ?
#
loop_
_entity_poly.entity_id
_entity_poly.type
_entity_poly.pdbx_seq_one_letter_code
_entity_poly.pdbx_strand_id
1 'polypeptide(L)'
;MSPMELSKLIDGYQVRREDQAFTTAWFVSNMISVHTKHPVPAKELARPFLHEKTDGERERERKAFLESFKSQREEAGVDGDSDEYLGQDWGE
;
A
#
# COMPACT_ATOMS: atom_id res chain seq x y z
N MET A 1 23.30 -5.95 -20.57
CA MET A 1 22.22 -6.05 -19.59
C MET A 1 21.45 -7.30 -19.87
N SER A 2 21.37 -8.21 -18.90
CA SER A 2 20.43 -9.33 -19.04
C SER A 2 18.99 -8.78 -18.91
N PRO A 3 17.99 -9.40 -19.55
CA PRO A 3 16.59 -8.96 -19.43
C PRO A 3 16.11 -8.84 -17.97
N MET A 4 16.64 -9.68 -17.08
CA MET A 4 16.34 -9.71 -15.65
C MET A 4 16.93 -8.53 -14.86
N GLU A 5 18.04 -7.95 -15.31
CA GLU A 5 18.63 -6.76 -14.68
C GLU A 5 17.85 -5.50 -15.04
N LEU A 6 17.33 -5.45 -16.27
CA LEU A 6 16.52 -4.32 -16.73
C LEU A 6 15.18 -4.24 -16.00
N SER A 7 14.50 -5.36 -15.79
CA SER A 7 13.22 -5.38 -15.05
C SER A 7 13.40 -4.89 -13.61
N LYS A 8 14.42 -5.39 -12.91
CA LYS A 8 14.75 -4.95 -11.54
C LYS A 8 15.04 -3.44 -11.46
N LEU A 9 15.70 -2.89 -12.47
CA LEU A 9 16.00 -1.47 -12.54
C LEU A 9 14.72 -0.63 -12.74
N ILE A 10 13.82 -1.10 -13.61
CA ILE A 10 12.53 -0.44 -13.86
C ILE A 10 11.68 -0.46 -12.58
N ASP A 11 11.58 -1.60 -11.92
CA ASP A 11 10.83 -1.76 -10.67
C ASP A 11 11.40 -0.82 -9.58
N GLY A 12 12.73 -0.79 -9.41
CA GLY A 12 13.38 0.10 -8.44
C GLY A 12 13.19 1.59 -8.75
N TYR A 13 13.16 1.96 -10.04
CA TYR A 13 12.87 3.33 -10.45
C TYR A 13 11.42 3.73 -10.14
N GLN A 14 10.46 2.84 -10.37
CA GLN A 14 9.05 3.08 -10.07
C GLN A 14 8.83 3.30 -8.57
N VAL A 15 9.37 2.42 -7.73
CA VAL A 15 9.32 2.55 -6.27
C VAL A 15 9.88 3.90 -5.82
N ARG A 16 11.06 4.27 -6.31
CA ARG A 16 11.67 5.57 -5.95
C ARG A 16 10.81 6.76 -6.37
N ARG A 17 10.18 6.68 -7.55
CA ARG A 17 9.32 7.75 -8.06
C ARG A 17 8.07 7.92 -7.19
N GLU A 18 7.51 6.82 -6.72
CA GLU A 18 6.33 6.81 -5.84
C GLU A 18 6.66 7.32 -4.45
N ASP A 19 7.80 6.93 -3.88
CA ASP A 19 8.29 7.45 -2.59
C ASP A 19 8.47 8.97 -2.64
N GLN A 20 9.02 9.48 -3.74
CA GLN A 20 9.17 10.92 -3.96
C GLN A 20 7.81 11.61 -4.04
N ALA A 21 6.89 11.08 -4.84
CA ALA A 21 5.54 11.63 -4.98
C ALA A 21 4.79 11.65 -3.63
N PHE A 22 4.89 10.57 -2.85
CA PHE A 22 4.27 10.47 -1.53
C PHE A 22 4.90 11.44 -0.53
N THR A 23 6.23 11.56 -0.53
CA THR A 23 6.95 12.51 0.33
C THR A 23 6.52 13.95 0.04
N THR A 24 6.47 14.33 -1.24
CA THR A 24 6.00 15.66 -1.66
C THR A 24 4.54 15.87 -1.26
N ALA A 25 3.67 14.90 -1.52
CA ALA A 25 2.26 14.95 -1.13
C ALA A 25 2.07 15.12 0.38
N TRP A 26 2.93 14.50 1.21
CA TRP A 26 2.89 14.65 2.66
C TRP A 26 3.19 16.09 3.10
N PHE A 27 4.26 16.69 2.58
CA PHE A 27 4.59 18.08 2.90
C PHE A 27 3.51 19.04 2.40
N VAL A 28 3.04 18.83 1.16
CA VAL A 28 2.00 19.66 0.54
C VAL A 28 0.69 19.56 1.31
N SER A 29 0.27 18.35 1.70
CA SER A 29 -0.87 18.10 2.59
C SER A 29 -0.77 18.97 3.85
N ASN A 30 0.37 18.94 4.54
CA ASN A 30 0.57 19.70 5.77
C ASN A 30 0.55 21.22 5.54
N MET A 31 1.12 21.70 4.43
CA MET A 31 1.10 23.13 4.08
C MET A 31 -0.28 23.64 3.70
N ILE A 32 -1.10 22.86 2.99
CA ILE A 32 -2.42 23.30 2.54
C ILE A 32 -3.49 23.09 3.63
N SER A 33 -3.29 22.14 4.54
CA SER A 33 -4.25 21.82 5.61
C SER A 33 -4.57 23.02 6.51
N VAL A 34 -3.60 23.91 6.74
CA VAL A 34 -3.82 25.14 7.54
C VAL A 34 -4.66 26.18 6.81
N HIS A 35 -4.75 26.09 5.48
CA HIS A 35 -5.47 27.04 4.62
C HIS A 35 -6.82 26.51 4.13
N THR A 36 -7.17 25.26 4.47
CA THR A 36 -8.38 24.58 4.01
C THR A 36 -9.30 24.25 5.17
N LYS A 37 -10.62 24.34 4.95
CA LYS A 37 -11.63 23.94 5.95
C LYS A 37 -11.62 22.43 6.21
N HIS A 38 -11.26 21.66 5.17
CA HIS A 38 -11.15 20.21 5.22
C HIS A 38 -9.72 19.82 4.82
N PRO A 39 -8.94 19.25 5.75
CA PRO A 39 -7.60 18.76 5.46
C PRO A 39 -7.64 17.73 4.34
N VAL A 40 -6.77 17.92 3.33
CA VAL A 40 -6.65 16.97 2.22
C VAL A 40 -5.60 15.93 2.59
N PRO A 41 -5.93 14.64 2.66
CA PRO A 41 -4.96 13.62 3.03
C PRO A 41 -3.89 13.44 1.95
N ALA A 42 -2.63 13.25 2.38
CA ALA A 42 -1.49 13.01 1.49
C ALA A 42 -1.73 11.87 0.48
N LYS A 43 -2.48 10.84 0.89
CA LYS A 43 -2.84 9.70 0.02
C LYS A 43 -3.67 10.14 -1.20
N GLU A 44 -4.58 11.11 -1.06
CA GLU A 44 -5.37 11.62 -2.17
C GLU A 44 -4.52 12.46 -3.13
N LEU A 45 -3.60 13.26 -2.58
CA LEU A 45 -2.66 14.04 -3.38
C LEU A 45 -1.65 13.17 -4.14
N ALA A 46 -1.24 12.04 -3.56
CA ALA A 46 -0.31 11.10 -4.19
C ALA A 46 -0.98 10.21 -5.24
N ARG A 47 -2.30 9.95 -5.11
CA ARG A 47 -3.06 9.00 -5.94
C ARG A 47 -2.82 9.12 -7.46
N PRO A 48 -2.76 10.32 -8.07
CA PRO A 48 -2.53 10.44 -9.51
C PRO A 48 -1.13 10.03 -9.98
N PHE A 49 -0.17 9.93 -9.05
CA PHE A 49 1.24 9.64 -9.35
C PHE A 49 1.62 8.18 -9.06
N LEU A 50 0.75 7.44 -8.37
CA LEU A 50 0.92 6.01 -8.10
C LEU A 50 0.52 5.20 -9.34
N HIS A 51 1.24 4.12 -9.63
CA HIS A 51 0.82 3.19 -10.67
C HIS A 51 -0.48 2.50 -10.27
N GLU A 52 -1.30 2.14 -11.27
CA GLU A 52 -2.44 1.26 -11.03
C GLU A 52 -1.92 -0.15 -10.76
N LYS A 53 -2.20 -0.66 -9.55
CA LYS A 53 -1.80 -2.01 -9.16
C LYS A 53 -2.54 -3.03 -10.01
N THR A 54 -1.80 -3.94 -10.62
CA THR A 54 -2.36 -5.08 -11.33
C THR A 54 -3.08 -6.02 -10.36
N ASP A 55 -4.05 -6.81 -10.86
CA ASP A 55 -4.77 -7.77 -10.02
C ASP A 55 -3.82 -8.76 -9.32
N GLY A 56 -2.75 -9.17 -10.00
CA GLY A 56 -1.73 -10.07 -9.44
C GLY A 56 -0.82 -9.43 -8.37
N GLU A 57 -0.63 -8.12 -8.38
CA GLU A 57 0.04 -7.40 -7.28
C GLU A 57 -0.88 -7.27 -6.07
N ARG A 58 -2.16 -6.98 -6.31
CA ARG A 58 -3.18 -6.88 -5.26
C ARG A 58 -3.34 -8.21 -4.51
N GLU A 59 -3.34 -9.33 -5.23
CA GLU A 59 -3.44 -10.65 -4.62
C GLU A 59 -2.17 -11.01 -3.82
N ARG A 60 -0.98 -10.64 -4.31
CA ARG A 60 0.29 -10.84 -3.60
C ARG A 60 0.34 -10.03 -2.30
N GLU A 61 -0.04 -8.76 -2.35
CA GLU A 61 -0.11 -7.91 -1.16
C GLU A 61 -1.13 -8.44 -0.14
N ARG A 62 -2.30 -8.90 -0.60
CA ARG A 62 -3.31 -9.51 0.27
C ARG A 62 -2.77 -10.75 0.97
N LYS A 63 -2.07 -11.63 0.25
CA LYS A 63 -1.45 -12.84 0.85
C LYS A 63 -0.38 -12.46 1.87
N ALA A 64 0.51 -11.53 1.52
CA ALA A 64 1.56 -11.06 2.42
C ALA A 64 0.98 -10.40 3.69
N PHE A 65 -0.11 -9.64 3.55
CA PHE A 65 -0.83 -9.07 4.68
C PHE A 65 -1.46 -10.15 5.57
N LEU A 66 -2.12 -11.15 4.97
CA LEU A 66 -2.72 -12.24 5.74
C LEU A 66 -1.68 -13.08 6.48
N GLU A 67 -0.53 -13.33 5.86
CA GLU A 67 0.59 -14.03 6.50
C GLU A 67 1.15 -13.23 7.69
N SER A 68 1.39 -11.92 7.50
CA SER A 68 1.89 -11.08 8.61
C SER A 68 0.87 -10.94 9.73
N PHE A 69 -0.43 -10.84 9.39
CA PHE A 69 -1.52 -10.78 10.35
C PHE A 69 -1.64 -12.08 11.16
N LYS A 70 -1.52 -13.24 10.52
CA LYS A 70 -1.51 -14.55 11.20
C LYS A 70 -0.31 -14.67 12.15
N SER A 71 0.88 -14.31 11.68
CA SER A 71 2.10 -14.32 12.49
C SER A 71 1.98 -13.43 13.74
N GLN A 72 1.44 -12.22 13.60
CA GLN A 72 1.21 -11.32 14.75
C GLN A 72 0.21 -11.90 15.76
N ARG A 73 -0.79 -12.66 15.30
CA ARG A 73 -1.77 -13.31 16.19
C ARG A 73 -1.21 -14.50 16.93
N GLU A 74 -0.38 -15.30 16.26
CA GLU A 74 0.36 -16.40 16.89
C GLU A 74 1.30 -15.87 17.97
N GLU A 75 2.01 -14.76 17.70
CA GLU A 75 2.85 -14.08 18.69
C GLU A 75 2.05 -13.48 19.86
N ALA A 76 0.82 -13.03 19.61
CA ALA A 76 -0.08 -12.47 20.63
C ALA A 76 -0.83 -13.52 21.46
N GLY A 77 -0.70 -14.82 21.14
CA GLY A 77 -1.35 -15.91 21.87
C GLY A 77 -2.88 -15.90 21.81
N VAL A 78 -3.46 -15.40 20.70
CA VAL A 78 -4.92 -15.31 20.52
C VAL A 78 -5.43 -16.47 19.66
N ASP A 79 -5.81 -17.57 20.31
CA ASP A 79 -6.26 -18.86 19.76
C ASP A 79 -7.70 -18.85 19.14
N GLY A 80 -8.11 -17.76 18.49
CA GLY A 80 -9.42 -17.68 17.84
C GLY A 80 -9.36 -18.12 16.37
N ASP A 81 -10.20 -19.10 15.98
CA ASP A 81 -10.31 -19.65 14.62
C ASP A 81 -10.37 -18.56 13.54
N SER A 82 -9.41 -18.59 12.59
CA SER A 82 -9.27 -17.56 11.55
C SER A 82 -10.33 -17.61 10.46
N ASP A 83 -11.09 -18.71 10.38
CA ASP A 83 -12.06 -18.96 9.30
C ASP A 83 -13.33 -18.10 9.44
N GLU A 84 -13.64 -17.59 10.64
CA GLU A 84 -14.87 -16.81 10.88
C GLU A 84 -14.81 -15.40 10.24
N TYR A 85 -13.60 -14.85 10.00
CA TYR A 85 -13.40 -13.50 9.47
C TYR A 85 -13.03 -13.46 7.98
N LEU A 86 -12.54 -14.55 7.41
CA LEU A 86 -12.10 -14.62 6.01
C LEU A 86 -13.23 -14.99 5.03
N GLY A 87 -14.38 -15.44 5.54
CA GLY A 87 -15.56 -15.81 4.76
C GLY A 87 -16.55 -14.68 4.46
N GLN A 88 -16.30 -13.45 4.93
CA GLN A 88 -17.15 -12.31 4.59
C GLN A 88 -16.69 -11.71 3.25
N ASP A 89 -17.52 -11.90 2.23
CA ASP A 89 -17.43 -11.23 0.94
C ASP A 89 -17.59 -9.73 1.15
N TRP A 90 -16.49 -8.98 1.15
CA TRP A 90 -16.48 -7.51 1.25
C TRP A 90 -16.84 -6.88 -0.10
N GLY A 91 -17.94 -7.33 -0.69
CA GLY A 91 -18.52 -6.74 -1.88
C GLY A 91 -19.40 -5.56 -1.51
N GLU A 92 -19.00 -4.36 -1.94
CA GLU A 92 -19.85 -3.24 -2.39
C GLU A 92 -19.03 -2.25 -3.23
#